data_AF-A0A918DGF6-F1
#
_entry.id   AF-A0A918DGF6-F1
#
_cell.length_a   1.000
_cell.length_b   1.000
_cell.length_c   1.000
_cell.angle_alpha   90.00
_cell.angle_beta   90.00
_cell.angle_gamma   90.00
#
_symmetry.space_group_name_H-M   'P 1'
#
loop_
_entity.id
_entity.type
_entity.pdbx_description
1 polymer ?
#
loop_
_entity_poly.entity_id
_entity_poly.type
_entity_poly.pdbx_seq_one_letter_code
_entity_poly.pdbx_strand_id
1 'polypeptide(L)'
;MTLLVAIGTVPAWHRDAACGDLGKLFARKAPNDVEAQRKVCAACPVRGRCRADAATKRKDQLPDLVVAGLTRAEHLGGGLVDAPRECTKCGKKKPLTEFVSKKRGKTGRSSMCKTCTNARQRAAYQARKTKSTTKGTTA
;
A
#
# COMPACT_ATOMS: atom_id res chain seq x y z
N MET A 1 -33.81 -14.36 -7.89
CA MET A 1 -32.77 -13.58 -7.20
C MET A 1 -31.42 -14.19 -7.52
N THR A 2 -30.70 -13.63 -8.49
CA THR A 2 -29.30 -14.01 -8.73
C THR A 2 -28.51 -12.72 -8.87
N LEU A 3 -27.69 -12.43 -7.87
CA LEU A 3 -26.78 -11.30 -7.86
C LEU A 3 -25.84 -11.42 -9.07
N LEU A 4 -26.09 -10.64 -10.12
CA LEU A 4 -25.06 -10.26 -11.09
C LEU A 4 -24.15 -9.26 -10.38
N VAL A 5 -23.14 -9.81 -9.71
CA VAL A 5 -22.02 -9.07 -9.13
C VAL A 5 -21.45 -8.18 -10.24
N ALA A 6 -21.50 -6.88 -10.02
CA ALA A 6 -20.96 -5.85 -10.90
C ALA A 6 -19.43 -6.00 -11.03
N ILE A 7 -18.99 -6.92 -11.88
CA ILE A 7 -17.67 -6.87 -12.48
C ILE A 7 -17.80 -5.74 -13.50
N GLY A 8 -17.29 -4.55 -13.15
CA GLY A 8 -17.47 -3.33 -13.92
C GLY A 8 -17.29 -3.54 -15.42
N THR A 9 -18.19 -2.96 -16.21
CA THR A 9 -18.26 -3.13 -17.66
C THR A 9 -16.88 -2.92 -18.27
N VAL A 10 -16.33 -3.97 -18.88
CA VAL A 10 -15.07 -3.88 -19.61
C VAL A 10 -15.30 -2.91 -20.78
N PRO A 11 -14.55 -1.80 -20.88
CA PRO A 11 -14.77 -0.83 -21.94
C PRO A 11 -14.51 -1.43 -23.33
N ALA A 12 -15.19 -0.93 -24.36
CA ALA A 12 -15.06 -1.45 -25.73
C ALA A 12 -13.60 -1.44 -26.26
N TRP A 13 -12.80 -0.44 -25.87
CA TRP A 13 -11.39 -0.33 -26.23
C TRP A 13 -10.50 -1.44 -25.64
N HIS A 14 -10.98 -2.19 -24.64
CA HIS A 14 -10.22 -3.25 -24.01
C HIS A 14 -10.01 -4.46 -24.94
N ARG A 15 -10.77 -4.58 -26.04
CA ARG A 15 -10.56 -5.63 -27.05
C ARG A 15 -9.19 -5.52 -27.74
N ASP A 16 -8.66 -4.30 -27.84
CA ASP A 16 -7.36 -4.01 -28.44
C ASP A 16 -6.21 -4.09 -27.41
N ALA A 17 -6.49 -4.57 -26.20
CA ALA A 17 -5.49 -4.67 -25.14
C ALA A 17 -4.65 -5.92 -25.29
N ALA A 18 -3.32 -5.74 -25.35
CA ALA A 18 -2.35 -6.85 -25.45
C ALA A 18 -2.40 -7.83 -24.26
N CYS A 19 -3.03 -7.45 -23.14
CA CYS A 19 -3.22 -8.34 -22.00
C CYS A 19 -4.43 -9.29 -22.13
N GLY A 20 -5.33 -9.07 -23.10
CA GLY A 20 -6.55 -9.85 -23.28
C GLY A 20 -6.30 -11.34 -23.55
N ASP A 21 -5.30 -11.64 -24.36
CA ASP A 21 -4.96 -13.03 -24.75
C ASP A 21 -4.01 -13.72 -23.77
N LEU A 22 -3.43 -12.96 -22.83
CA LEU A 22 -2.39 -13.44 -21.91
C LEU A 22 -2.98 -13.96 -20.60
N GLY A 23 -4.07 -14.73 -20.70
CA GLY A 23 -4.91 -15.18 -19.58
C GLY A 23 -4.13 -15.73 -18.38
N LYS A 24 -3.09 -16.54 -18.57
CA LYS A 24 -2.31 -17.09 -17.45
C LYS A 24 -1.48 -16.05 -16.68
N LEU A 25 -1.04 -14.97 -17.35
CA LEU A 25 -0.24 -13.91 -16.75
C LEU A 25 -1.11 -12.91 -15.96
N PHE A 26 -2.38 -12.71 -16.35
CA PHE A 26 -3.27 -11.72 -15.72
C PHE A 26 -4.49 -12.31 -14.98
N ALA A 27 -4.69 -13.64 -14.94
CA ALA A 27 -5.89 -14.26 -14.33
C ALA A 27 -5.72 -14.86 -12.91
N ARG A 28 -4.56 -14.70 -12.23
CA ARG A 28 -4.35 -15.27 -10.88
C ARG A 28 -4.49 -14.22 -9.77
N LYS A 29 -5.03 -14.64 -8.61
CA LYS A 29 -5.14 -13.83 -7.38
C LYS A 29 -3.80 -13.31 -6.82
N ALA A 30 -2.66 -13.75 -7.36
CA ALA A 30 -1.33 -13.25 -7.04
C ALA A 30 -0.54 -13.01 -8.33
N PRO A 31 0.12 -11.85 -8.50
CA PRO A 31 0.99 -11.62 -9.64
C PRO A 31 2.28 -12.43 -9.45
N ASN A 32 2.34 -13.60 -10.10
CA ASN A 32 3.51 -14.48 -10.02
C ASN A 32 4.75 -13.88 -10.71
N ASP A 33 4.55 -12.93 -11.64
CA ASP A 33 5.63 -12.25 -12.37
C ASP A 33 5.23 -10.81 -12.71
N VAL A 34 5.40 -9.92 -11.71
CA VAL A 34 5.10 -8.48 -11.83
C VAL A 34 5.92 -7.84 -12.96
N GLU A 35 7.14 -8.32 -13.20
CA GLU A 35 8.01 -7.78 -14.24
C GLU A 35 7.49 -8.13 -15.64
N ALA A 36 7.13 -9.39 -15.88
CA ALA A 36 6.53 -9.81 -17.15
C ALA A 36 5.21 -9.07 -17.43
N GLN A 37 4.35 -8.91 -16.42
CA GLN A 37 3.11 -8.13 -16.55
C GLN A 37 3.38 -6.66 -16.92
N ARG A 38 4.43 -6.06 -16.33
CA ARG A 38 4.84 -4.69 -16.67
C ARG A 38 5.38 -4.57 -18.09
N LYS A 39 6.15 -5.55 -18.57
CA LYS A 39 6.64 -5.59 -19.97
C LYS A 39 5.48 -5.60 -20.96
N VAL A 40 4.47 -6.45 -20.72
CA VAL A 40 3.24 -6.48 -21.54
C VAL A 40 2.52 -5.14 -21.50
N CYS A 41 2.34 -4.57 -20.31
CA CYS A 41 1.70 -3.27 -20.16
C CYS A 41 2.49 -2.15 -20.86
N ALA A 42 3.82 -2.23 -20.91
CA ALA A 42 4.66 -1.26 -21.58
C ALA A 42 4.52 -1.28 -23.11
N ALA A 43 4.32 -2.47 -23.70
CA ALA A 43 4.11 -2.67 -25.13
C ALA A 43 2.64 -2.55 -25.57
N CYS A 44 1.69 -2.35 -24.64
CA CYS A 44 0.26 -2.37 -24.95
C CYS A 44 -0.18 -1.11 -25.72
N PRO A 45 -0.81 -1.25 -26.91
CA PRO A 45 -1.19 -0.11 -27.76
C PRO A 45 -2.24 0.79 -27.11
N VAL A 46 -3.09 0.24 -26.23
CA VAL A 46 -4.13 0.98 -25.50
C VAL A 46 -3.72 1.38 -24.07
N ARG A 47 -2.42 1.35 -23.74
CA ARG A 47 -1.91 1.67 -22.39
C ARG A 47 -2.40 3.04 -21.88
N GLY A 48 -2.46 4.04 -22.74
CA GLY A 48 -2.93 5.38 -22.38
C GLY A 48 -4.40 5.39 -21.93
N ARG A 49 -5.28 4.72 -22.69
CA ARG A 49 -6.71 4.58 -22.35
C ARG A 49 -6.90 3.74 -21.09
N CYS A 50 -6.11 2.69 -20.94
CA CYS A 50 -6.09 1.85 -19.73
C CYS A 50 -5.71 2.64 -18.48
N ARG A 51 -4.70 3.53 -18.56
CA ARG A 51 -4.34 4.44 -17.45
C ARG A 51 -5.45 5.41 -17.11
N ALA A 52 -6.09 6.02 -18.11
CA ALA A 52 -7.18 6.97 -17.89
C ALA A 52 -8.39 6.30 -17.22
N ASP A 53 -8.78 5.10 -17.67
CA ASP A 53 -9.87 4.33 -17.08
C ASP A 53 -9.53 3.82 -15.67
N ALA A 54 -8.28 3.37 -15.44
CA ALA A 54 -7.85 2.97 -14.10
C ALA A 54 -7.84 4.14 -13.11
N ALA A 55 -7.64 5.38 -13.58
CA ALA A 55 -7.65 6.58 -12.75
C ALA A 55 -9.06 6.99 -12.29
N THR A 56 -10.11 6.64 -13.04
CA THR A 56 -11.51 6.96 -12.68
C THR A 56 -12.16 5.90 -11.79
N LYS A 57 -11.65 4.67 -11.82
CA LYS A 57 -12.15 3.56 -11.01
C LYS A 57 -11.77 3.71 -9.55
N ARG A 58 -12.65 3.26 -8.65
CA ARG A 58 -12.35 3.32 -7.22
C ARG A 58 -11.25 2.31 -6.86
N LYS A 59 -10.24 2.79 -6.13
CA LYS A 59 -9.03 2.05 -5.75
C LYS A 59 -9.27 0.85 -4.83
N ASP A 60 -10.40 0.82 -4.12
CA ASP A 60 -10.88 -0.28 -3.30
C ASP A 60 -11.36 -1.50 -4.12
N GLN A 61 -11.78 -1.28 -5.37
CA GLN A 61 -12.33 -2.31 -6.26
C GLN A 61 -11.32 -2.89 -7.26
N LEU A 62 -10.08 -2.39 -7.28
CA LEU A 62 -9.04 -2.91 -8.17
C LEU A 62 -8.51 -4.26 -7.65
N PRO A 63 -8.43 -5.30 -8.50
CA PRO A 63 -7.88 -6.60 -8.12
C PRO A 63 -6.38 -6.48 -7.80
N ASP A 64 -5.82 -7.48 -7.11
CA ASP A 64 -4.38 -7.55 -6.74
C ASP A 64 -3.42 -7.74 -7.94
N LEU A 65 -3.89 -7.46 -9.16
CA LEU A 65 -3.18 -7.61 -10.43
C LEU A 65 -2.51 -6.30 -10.87
N VAL A 66 -1.56 -6.39 -11.79
CA VAL A 66 -0.99 -5.20 -12.46
C VAL A 66 -2.01 -4.66 -13.47
N VAL A 67 -2.54 -3.47 -13.20
CA VAL A 67 -3.48 -2.75 -14.09
C VAL A 67 -2.82 -1.45 -14.52
N ALA A 68 -2.86 -1.15 -15.82
CA ALA A 68 -2.23 0.03 -16.39
C ALA A 68 -0.70 0.14 -16.12
N GLY A 69 -0.04 -0.99 -15.85
CA GLY A 69 1.38 -1.09 -15.50
C GLY A 69 1.70 -0.80 -14.03
N LEU A 70 0.68 -0.73 -13.16
CA LEU A 70 0.82 -0.51 -11.73
C LEU A 70 0.14 -1.66 -10.96
N THR A 71 0.82 -2.16 -9.95
CA THR A 71 0.27 -3.08 -8.95
C THR A 71 -0.76 -2.36 -8.08
N ARG A 72 -1.59 -3.13 -7.37
CA ARG A 72 -2.51 -2.56 -6.37
C ARG A 72 -1.80 -1.67 -5.34
N ALA A 73 -0.60 -2.05 -4.87
CA ALA A 73 0.17 -1.26 -3.93
C ALA A 73 0.55 0.12 -4.49
N GLU A 74 0.86 0.20 -5.79
CA GLU A 74 1.18 1.46 -6.47
C GLU A 74 -0.07 2.31 -6.74
N HIS A 75 -1.20 1.70 -7.11
CA HIS A 75 -2.49 2.41 -7.23
C HIS A 75 -2.95 3.00 -5.90
N LEU A 76 -2.84 2.21 -4.83
CA LEU A 76 -3.08 2.64 -3.45
C LEU A 76 -2.02 3.64 -2.95
N GLY A 77 -0.86 3.71 -3.63
CA GLY A 77 0.29 4.56 -3.31
C GLY A 77 0.28 5.96 -3.96
N GLY A 78 -0.77 6.32 -4.69
CA GLY A 78 -0.91 7.68 -5.22
C GLY A 78 -1.49 8.66 -4.19
N GLY A 79 -0.62 9.41 -3.52
CA GLY A 79 -0.96 10.66 -2.84
C GLY A 79 0.11 11.14 -1.84
N LEU A 80 1.14 11.85 -2.31
CA LEU A 80 2.07 12.64 -1.47
C LEU A 80 2.79 11.87 -0.32
N VAL A 81 3.52 10.80 -0.63
CA VAL A 81 4.42 10.17 0.36
C VAL A 81 5.75 10.91 0.57
N ASP A 82 6.02 11.95 -0.21
CA ASP A 82 7.32 12.64 -0.20
C ASP A 82 7.33 13.94 0.59
N ALA A 83 6.19 14.40 1.12
CA ALA A 83 6.21 15.55 2.01
C ALA A 83 6.95 15.14 3.30
N PRO A 84 8.17 15.65 3.53
CA PRO A 84 8.92 15.27 4.71
C PRO A 84 8.16 15.80 5.92
N ARG A 85 7.84 14.91 6.84
CA ARG A 85 7.17 15.26 8.08
C ARG A 85 8.21 15.50 9.16
N GLU A 86 8.00 16.54 9.94
CA GLU A 86 8.83 16.80 11.11
C GLU A 86 8.45 15.88 12.26
N CYS A 87 9.44 15.23 12.87
CA CYS A 87 9.20 14.43 14.06
C CYS A 87 9.03 15.32 15.28
N THR A 88 7.91 15.20 15.99
CA THR A 88 7.61 16.00 17.19
C THR A 88 8.53 15.72 18.39
N LYS A 89 9.43 14.74 18.30
CA LYS A 89 10.37 14.40 19.38
C LYS A 89 11.81 14.83 19.10
N CYS A 90 12.26 14.72 17.85
CA CYS A 90 13.64 15.08 17.48
C CYS A 90 13.74 16.30 16.55
N GLY A 91 12.62 16.88 16.10
CA GLY A 91 12.58 18.06 15.22
C GLY A 91 13.10 17.81 13.80
N LYS A 92 13.51 16.58 13.46
CA LYS A 92 14.06 16.28 12.13
C LYS A 92 12.94 16.05 11.12
N LYS A 93 13.03 16.74 9.98
CA LYS A 93 12.24 16.46 8.77
C LYS A 93 12.68 15.13 8.18
N LYS A 94 11.75 14.18 8.06
CA LYS A 94 11.98 12.82 7.58
C LYS A 94 10.88 12.40 6.61
N PRO A 95 11.14 11.50 5.65
CA PRO A 95 10.10 11.00 4.76
C PRO A 95 9.03 10.25 5.57
N LEU A 96 7.78 10.21 5.07
CA LEU A 96 6.66 9.55 5.74
C LEU A 96 6.88 8.03 5.95
N THR A 97 7.80 7.42 5.19
CA THR A 97 8.26 6.03 5.34
C THR A 97 9.00 5.77 6.66
N GLU A 98 9.61 6.80 7.24
CA GLU A 98 10.27 6.77 8.57
C GLU A 98 9.27 6.86 9.73
N PHE A 99 7.98 7.04 9.45
CA PHE A 99 6.92 7.13 10.45
C PHE A 99 6.08 5.85 10.45
N VAL A 100 5.80 5.34 11.66
CA VAL A 100 4.99 4.13 11.86
C VAL A 100 3.56 4.36 11.37
N SER A 101 3.01 3.38 10.64
CA SER A 101 1.62 3.41 10.18
C SER A 101 0.66 3.19 11.34
N LYS A 102 -0.36 4.04 11.43
CA LYS A 102 -1.43 3.97 12.43
C LYS A 102 -2.76 3.91 11.72
N LYS A 103 -3.30 2.69 11.56
CA LYS A 103 -4.59 2.45 10.88
C LYS A 103 -5.77 3.22 11.47
N ARG A 104 -5.72 3.52 12.78
CA ARG A 104 -6.79 4.21 13.52
C ARG A 104 -6.57 5.72 13.69
N GLY A 105 -5.51 6.30 13.11
CA GLY A 105 -5.17 7.72 13.31
C GLY A 105 -5.75 8.64 12.23
N LYS A 106 -6.12 9.87 12.60
CA LYS A 106 -6.62 10.93 11.67
C LYS A 106 -5.75 11.13 10.43
N THR A 107 -4.43 10.91 10.53
CA THR A 107 -3.47 11.06 9.43
C THR A 107 -2.86 9.73 8.96
N GLY A 108 -3.33 8.59 9.48
CA GLY A 108 -2.81 7.27 9.11
C GLY A 108 -1.36 6.97 9.54
N ARG A 109 -0.65 7.94 10.14
CA ARG A 109 0.77 7.88 10.50
C ARG A 109 1.02 8.44 11.90
N SER A 110 2.10 8.00 12.54
CA SER A 110 2.57 8.53 13.82
C SER A 110 3.14 9.95 13.67
N SER A 111 3.08 10.75 14.73
CA SER A 111 3.79 12.05 14.84
C SER A 111 5.28 11.88 15.17
N MET A 112 5.67 10.69 15.65
CA MET A 112 7.04 10.34 16.00
C MET A 112 7.64 9.41 14.95
N CYS A 113 8.90 9.63 14.60
CA CYS A 113 9.65 8.73 13.73
C CYS A 113 9.87 7.36 14.41
N LYS A 114 10.22 6.35 13.62
CA LYS A 114 10.53 4.99 14.07
C LYS A 114 11.62 4.97 15.13
N THR A 115 12.70 5.74 14.95
CA THR A 115 13.82 5.81 15.91
C THR A 115 13.34 6.27 17.29
N CYS A 116 12.60 7.38 17.36
CA CYS A 116 12.07 7.89 18.63
C CYS A 116 11.02 6.96 19.23
N THR A 117 10.22 6.29 18.39
CA THR A 117 9.24 5.31 18.84
C THR A 117 9.93 4.10 19.48
N ASN A 118 11.00 3.58 18.85
CA ASN A 118 11.78 2.46 19.37
C ASN A 118 12.48 2.81 20.69
N ALA A 119 13.08 4.00 20.78
CA ALA A 119 13.69 4.48 22.01
C ALA A 119 12.67 4.55 23.16
N ARG A 120 11.48 5.09 22.89
CA ARG A 120 10.39 5.14 23.87
C ARG A 120 9.95 3.74 24.32
N GLN A 121 9.78 2.81 23.37
CA GLN A 121 9.39 1.43 23.69
C GLN A 121 10.45 0.72 24.53
N ARG A 122 11.74 0.88 24.21
CA ARG A 122 12.85 0.33 25.00
C ARG A 122 12.83 0.86 26.43
N ALA A 123 12.67 2.17 26.62
CA ALA A 123 12.58 2.77 27.96
C ALA A 123 11.39 2.22 28.76
N ALA A 124 10.21 2.11 28.13
CA ALA A 124 9.02 1.54 28.77
C ALA A 124 9.19 0.06 29.13
N TYR A 125 9.86 -0.72 28.27
CA TYR A 125 10.17 -2.12 28.53
C TYR A 125 11.09 -2.28 29.74
N GLN A 126 12.17 -1.50 29.83
CA GLN A 126 13.07 -1.53 30.98
C GLN A 126 12.37 -1.12 32.28
N ALA A 127 11.55 -0.06 32.25
CA ALA A 127 10.77 0.38 33.41
C ALA A 127 9.73 -0.66 33.89
N ARG A 128 9.22 -1.51 32.99
CA ARG A 128 8.36 -2.64 33.37
C ARG A 128 9.16 -3.77 34.00
N LYS A 129 10.34 -4.07 33.45
CA LYS A 129 11.25 -5.11 33.95
C LYS A 129 11.75 -4.81 35.37
N THR A 130 12.05 -3.54 35.67
CA THR A 130 12.49 -3.13 37.02
C THR A 130 11.35 -3.22 38.04
N LYS A 131 10.12 -2.87 37.65
CA LYS A 131 8.94 -2.98 38.52
C LYS A 131 8.52 -4.42 38.83
N SER A 132 8.77 -5.37 37.91
CA SER A 132 8.51 -6.79 38.19
C SER A 132 9.53 -7.41 39.14
N THR A 133 10.73 -6.83 39.26
CA THR A 133 11.77 -7.32 40.18
C THR A 133 11.56 -6.85 41.62
N THR A 134 10.88 -5.72 41.84
CA THR A 134 10.65 -5.17 43.19
C THR A 134 9.41 -5.74 43.90
N LYS A 135 8.57 -6.53 43.24
CA LYS A 135 7.31 -7.06 43.80
C LYS A 135 7.43 -8.47 44.42
N GLY A 136 8.63 -8.85 44.88
CA GLY A 136 8.95 -10.19 45.37
C GLY A 136 9.81 -10.24 46.65
N THR A 137 9.74 -9.21 47.50
CA THR A 137 10.38 -9.25 48.83
C THR A 137 9.53 -8.47 49.83
N THR A 138 8.53 -9.14 50.38
CA THR A 138 7.92 -8.80 51.67
C THR A 138 8.37 -9.91 52.61
N ALA A 139 9.24 -9.55 53.55
CA ALA A 139 9.65 -10.35 54.70
C ALA A 139 8.56 -10.34 55.77
#